data_AF-A0A7J6FHJ8-F1
#
_entry.id   AF-A0A7J6FHJ8-F1
#
_cell.length_a   1.000
_cell.length_b   1.000
_cell.length_c   1.000
_cell.angle_alpha   90.00
_cell.angle_beta   90.00
_cell.angle_gamma   90.00
#
_symmetry.space_group_name_H-M   'P 1'
#
loop_
_entity.id
_entity.type
_entity.pdbx_description
1 polymer ?
#
loop_
_entity_poly.entity_id
_entity_poly.type
_entity_poly.pdbx_seq_one_letter_code
_entity_poly.pdbx_strand_id
1 'polypeptide(L)'
;MSPFGTKSFLLGKTVKDYGLSTLTMDDPDDYDDDFALWGQSIGGESESDPAAPEPEPDPDSQPKKKNEAKHSTLKTAGRRWKDWKAFLTRNLIFKYKDKVPAMLNRPPDAYASCYKPEDWKEFVAKRCSPEWAKKRKKMQDIRSQNTYNHHAGRGGVKKVEEKLEKELGHQLTIYDRADLWIRIHTNKNGELDGPAQEVADRIKLMIVSSGMGMHYW
;
A
#
# COMPACT_ATOMS: atom_id res chain seq x y z
N MET A 1 1.37 15.33 59.04
CA MET A 1 1.64 13.88 58.97
C MET A 1 1.09 13.36 57.65
N SER A 2 1.98 12.97 56.74
CA SER A 2 1.70 12.00 55.69
C SER A 2 2.20 10.64 56.21
N PRO A 3 1.61 9.52 55.76
CA PRO A 3 2.43 8.68 54.89
C PRO A 3 1.67 8.14 53.68
N PHE A 4 2.26 8.39 52.51
CA PHE A 4 2.58 7.48 51.41
C PHE A 4 1.74 6.20 51.21
N GLY A 5 1.25 6.07 49.97
CA GLY A 5 0.74 4.83 49.39
C GLY A 5 0.51 4.96 47.88
N THR A 6 1.56 5.28 47.13
CA THR A 6 1.64 5.15 45.67
C THR A 6 1.34 3.70 45.26
N LYS A 7 0.42 3.51 44.31
CA LYS A 7 0.39 2.31 43.45
C LYS A 7 0.41 2.73 41.99
N SER A 8 1.63 2.82 41.48
CA SER A 8 1.94 2.60 40.07
C SER A 8 1.47 1.20 39.64
N PHE A 9 0.82 1.11 38.48
CA PHE A 9 0.99 -0.04 37.60
C PHE A 9 0.91 0.46 36.15
N LEU A 10 2.07 0.94 35.66
CA LEU A 10 2.40 0.83 34.26
C LEU A 10 2.92 -0.59 34.04
N LEU A 11 2.25 -1.35 33.17
CA LEU A 11 2.80 -2.38 32.28
C LEU A 11 1.58 -2.87 31.49
N GLY A 12 1.42 -2.58 30.22
CA GLY A 12 2.40 -2.82 29.16
C GLY A 12 1.65 -3.65 28.12
N LYS A 13 0.63 -3.07 27.49
CA LYS A 13 0.00 -3.73 26.33
C LYS A 13 1.02 -3.69 25.21
N THR A 14 1.45 -4.86 24.76
CA THR A 14 2.42 -4.99 23.69
C THR A 14 1.69 -5.02 22.36
N VAL A 15 2.39 -4.69 21.26
CA VAL A 15 1.87 -4.64 19.88
C VAL A 15 1.13 -5.92 19.44
N LYS A 16 1.34 -7.04 20.15
CA LYS A 16 0.67 -8.34 19.92
C LYS A 16 -0.81 -8.34 20.30
N ASP A 17 -1.27 -7.45 21.17
CA ASP A 17 -2.63 -7.45 21.69
C ASP A 17 -3.67 -6.88 20.71
N TYR A 18 -3.23 -6.28 19.59
CA TYR A 18 -4.10 -5.71 18.56
C TYR A 18 -4.32 -6.62 17.34
N GLY A 19 -3.89 -7.88 17.38
CA GLY A 19 -4.08 -8.79 16.23
C GLY A 19 -3.37 -8.34 14.95
N LEU A 20 -2.45 -7.38 15.03
CA LEU A 20 -1.46 -7.16 13.97
C LEU A 20 -0.51 -8.35 14.00
N SER A 21 -0.79 -9.34 13.15
CA SER A 21 0.20 -10.32 12.75
C SER A 21 1.42 -9.53 12.28
N THR A 22 2.53 -9.64 13.02
CA THR A 22 3.85 -9.38 12.45
C THR A 22 3.89 -10.15 11.14
N LEU A 23 4.08 -9.43 10.04
CA LEU A 23 4.30 -10.00 8.72
C LEU A 23 5.65 -10.72 8.79
N THR A 24 5.67 -11.93 9.33
CA THR A 24 6.75 -12.87 9.08
C THR A 24 6.64 -13.20 7.60
N MET A 25 7.63 -12.76 6.83
CA MET A 25 7.83 -13.10 5.43
C MET A 25 8.24 -14.57 5.40
N ASP A 26 7.27 -15.47 5.51
CA ASP A 26 7.53 -16.91 5.61
C ASP A 26 7.54 -17.64 4.25
N ASP A 27 7.58 -16.93 3.12
CA ASP A 27 7.81 -17.56 1.80
C ASP A 27 8.50 -16.56 0.84
N PRO A 28 9.81 -16.69 0.58
CA PRO A 28 10.53 -15.86 -0.39
C PRO A 28 10.11 -16.10 -1.85
N ASP A 29 9.31 -17.13 -2.13
CA ASP A 29 8.80 -17.48 -3.46
C ASP A 29 7.46 -16.78 -3.81
N ASP A 30 6.92 -15.92 -2.93
CA ASP A 30 5.57 -15.33 -3.08
C ASP A 30 5.53 -14.04 -3.95
N TYR A 31 6.69 -13.60 -4.46
CA TYR A 31 6.82 -12.48 -5.40
C TYR A 31 7.13 -13.03 -6.81
N ASP A 32 6.38 -12.60 -7.82
CA ASP A 32 6.73 -12.90 -9.22
C ASP A 32 8.23 -12.57 -9.44
N ASP A 33 9.01 -13.55 -9.91
CA ASP A 33 10.49 -13.57 -10.06
C ASP A 33 11.12 -12.39 -10.83
N ASP A 34 10.29 -11.47 -11.36
CA ASP A 34 10.71 -10.26 -12.06
C ASP A 34 11.38 -9.22 -11.12
N PHE A 35 11.30 -9.37 -9.79
CA PHE A 35 11.89 -8.44 -8.81
C PHE A 35 13.16 -8.96 -8.10
N ALA A 36 13.37 -10.28 -8.03
CA ALA A 36 14.49 -10.89 -7.30
C ALA A 36 15.87 -10.61 -7.93
N LEU A 37 15.92 -10.42 -9.25
CA LEU A 37 17.15 -10.06 -9.97
C LEU A 37 17.71 -8.67 -9.66
N TRP A 38 16.97 -7.83 -8.92
CA TRP A 38 17.46 -6.50 -8.52
C TRP A 38 18.07 -6.48 -7.11
N GLY A 39 17.89 -7.55 -6.31
CA GLY A 39 18.34 -7.63 -4.91
C GLY A 39 19.65 -8.39 -4.67
N GLN A 40 20.16 -9.14 -5.66
CA GLN A 40 21.33 -10.01 -5.49
C GLN A 40 22.70 -9.31 -5.52
N SER A 41 22.75 -7.97 -5.54
CA SER A 41 24.02 -7.24 -5.57
C SER A 41 24.46 -6.66 -4.23
N ILE A 42 23.70 -6.85 -3.13
CA ILE A 42 24.04 -6.22 -1.85
C ILE A 42 23.80 -7.21 -0.71
N GLY A 43 24.89 -7.73 -0.13
CA GLY A 43 24.84 -8.48 1.13
C GLY A 43 25.66 -9.76 1.14
N GLY A 44 26.98 -9.65 1.02
CA GLY A 44 27.90 -10.64 1.58
C GLY A 44 28.37 -10.13 2.93
N GLU A 45 27.95 -10.79 4.00
CA GLU A 45 28.44 -10.55 5.37
C GLU A 45 29.81 -11.22 5.51
N SER A 46 30.85 -10.44 5.84
CA SER A 46 32.13 -10.94 6.32
C SER A 46 32.35 -10.47 7.75
N GLU A 47 32.86 -11.39 8.56
CA GLU A 47 33.25 -11.23 9.97
C GLU A 47 34.02 -9.93 10.25
N SER A 48 33.77 -9.39 11.45
CA SER A 48 34.30 -8.13 11.95
C SER A 48 35.79 -8.21 12.27
N ASP A 49 36.62 -7.82 11.31
CA ASP A 49 38.01 -7.40 11.52
C ASP A 49 38.06 -5.96 12.09
N PRO A 50 39.08 -5.60 12.90
CA PRO A 50 39.20 -4.27 13.50
C PRO A 50 39.34 -3.19 12.42
N ALA A 51 38.50 -2.15 12.53
CA ALA A 51 38.29 -1.07 11.57
C ALA A 51 39.58 -0.55 10.91
N ALA A 52 39.81 -1.01 9.68
CA ALA A 52 40.67 -0.33 8.72
C ALA A 52 40.08 1.06 8.42
N PRO A 53 40.90 2.11 8.23
CA PRO A 53 40.41 3.44 7.87
C PRO A 53 39.54 3.33 6.62
N GLU A 54 38.30 3.85 6.70
CA GLU A 54 37.36 3.85 5.59
C GLU A 54 38.06 4.43 4.34
N PRO A 55 38.06 3.72 3.19
CA PRO A 55 38.63 4.26 1.97
C PRO A 55 37.86 5.52 1.60
N GLU A 56 38.58 6.64 1.45
CA GLU A 56 37.94 7.91 1.11
C GLU A 56 37.10 7.76 -0.17
N PRO A 57 35.87 8.33 -0.18
CA PRO A 57 34.99 8.20 -1.34
C PRO A 57 35.67 8.80 -2.57
N ASP A 58 35.81 7.98 -3.62
CA ASP A 58 36.42 8.36 -4.90
C ASP A 58 35.82 9.70 -5.40
N PRO A 59 36.64 10.76 -5.55
CA PRO A 59 36.16 12.09 -5.91
C PRO A 59 35.45 12.14 -7.28
N ASP A 60 35.56 11.09 -8.10
CA ASP A 60 34.97 11.03 -9.43
C ASP A 60 33.72 10.12 -9.55
N SER A 61 33.27 9.50 -8.44
CA SER A 61 32.00 8.75 -8.42
C SER A 61 30.79 9.69 -8.32
N GLN A 62 30.52 10.40 -9.42
CA GLN A 62 29.29 11.19 -9.58
C GLN A 62 28.05 10.26 -9.55
N PRO A 63 26.96 10.63 -8.85
CA PRO A 63 25.74 9.83 -8.85
C PRO A 63 25.18 9.76 -10.28
N LYS A 64 25.14 8.55 -10.85
CA LYS A 64 24.60 8.30 -12.19
C LYS A 64 23.20 8.90 -12.31
N LYS A 65 23.06 9.95 -13.10
CA LYS A 65 21.79 10.68 -13.31
C LYS A 65 20.72 9.71 -13.82
N LYS A 66 19.78 9.34 -12.97
CA LYS A 66 18.65 8.46 -13.31
C LYS A 66 17.84 9.11 -14.44
N ASN A 67 17.62 8.37 -15.53
CA ASN A 67 16.77 8.86 -16.61
C ASN A 67 15.29 8.77 -16.18
N GLU A 68 14.79 9.86 -15.58
CA GLU A 68 13.44 9.97 -15.02
C GLU A 68 12.34 9.63 -16.03
N ALA A 69 12.51 10.00 -17.30
CA ALA A 69 11.54 9.71 -18.36
C ALA A 69 11.45 8.20 -18.67
N LYS A 70 12.60 7.52 -18.78
CA LYS A 70 12.63 6.06 -18.98
C LYS A 70 11.98 5.34 -17.78
N HIS A 71 12.34 5.74 -16.56
CA HIS A 71 11.80 5.15 -15.34
C HIS A 71 10.28 5.32 -15.21
N SER A 72 9.76 6.51 -15.51
CA SER A 72 8.32 6.78 -15.49
C SER A 72 7.54 5.94 -16.53
N THR A 73 8.09 5.81 -17.74
CA THR A 73 7.50 5.01 -18.81
C THR A 73 7.42 3.53 -18.43
N LEU A 74 8.52 2.94 -17.94
CA LEU A 74 8.54 1.53 -17.51
C LEU A 74 7.58 1.27 -16.35
N LYS A 75 7.51 2.19 -15.38
CA LYS A 75 6.57 2.12 -14.27
C LYS A 75 5.11 2.12 -14.75
N THR A 76 4.80 2.96 -15.73
CA THR A 76 3.45 3.06 -16.33
C THR A 76 3.12 1.81 -17.14
N ALA A 77 4.06 1.31 -17.94
CA ALA A 77 3.91 0.08 -18.70
C ALA A 77 3.65 -1.12 -17.77
N GLY A 78 4.44 -1.28 -16.72
CA GLY A 78 4.26 -2.35 -15.72
C GLY A 78 2.91 -2.25 -14.98
N ARG A 79 2.42 -1.03 -14.73
CA ARG A 79 1.07 -0.85 -14.16
C ARG A 79 -0.02 -1.29 -15.13
N ARG A 80 0.05 -0.83 -16.39
CA ARG A 80 -0.91 -1.22 -17.44
C ARG A 80 -0.92 -2.73 -17.68
N TRP A 81 0.25 -3.37 -17.64
CA TRP A 81 0.38 -4.82 -17.77
C TRP A 81 -0.37 -5.58 -16.67
N LYS A 82 -0.18 -5.17 -15.41
CA LYS A 82 -0.90 -5.77 -14.28
C LYS A 82 -2.40 -5.54 -14.36
N ASP A 83 -2.83 -4.33 -14.71
CA ASP A 83 -4.24 -3.99 -14.84
C ASP A 83 -4.90 -4.78 -15.97
N TRP A 84 -4.20 -4.99 -17.09
CA TRP A 84 -4.65 -5.81 -18.22
C TRP A 84 -4.79 -7.30 -17.84
N LYS A 85 -3.80 -7.91 -17.18
CA LYS A 85 -3.91 -9.30 -16.69
C LYS A 85 -5.11 -9.46 -15.75
N ALA A 86 -5.33 -8.47 -14.88
CA ALA A 86 -6.46 -8.47 -13.94
C ALA A 86 -7.81 -8.29 -14.64
N PHE A 87 -7.85 -7.50 -15.73
CA PHE A 87 -9.02 -7.35 -16.60
C PHE A 87 -9.38 -8.68 -17.26
N LEU A 88 -8.41 -9.37 -17.88
CA LEU A 88 -8.64 -10.68 -18.52
C LEU A 88 -9.12 -11.74 -17.51
N THR A 89 -8.50 -11.78 -16.33
CA THR A 89 -8.90 -12.72 -15.28
C THR A 89 -10.37 -12.52 -14.89
N ARG A 90 -10.80 -11.27 -14.70
CA ARG A 90 -12.17 -10.94 -14.28
C ARG A 90 -13.20 -11.06 -15.40
N ASN A 91 -12.88 -10.55 -16.59
CA ASN A 91 -13.86 -10.39 -17.66
C ASN A 91 -13.89 -11.54 -18.67
N LEU A 92 -12.82 -12.32 -18.74
CA LEU A 92 -12.75 -13.47 -19.65
C LEU A 92 -12.75 -14.76 -18.83
N ILE A 93 -11.69 -15.00 -18.05
CA ILE A 93 -11.48 -16.29 -17.38
C ILE A 93 -12.66 -16.60 -16.45
N PHE A 94 -12.99 -15.72 -15.50
CA PHE A 94 -14.08 -16.01 -14.56
C PHE A 94 -15.48 -15.99 -15.16
N LYS A 95 -15.70 -15.28 -16.28
CA LYS A 95 -17.01 -15.28 -16.95
C LYS A 95 -17.24 -16.56 -17.73
N TYR A 96 -16.19 -17.14 -18.33
CA TYR A 96 -16.31 -18.26 -19.25
C TYR A 96 -15.81 -19.60 -18.70
N LYS A 97 -15.02 -19.63 -17.62
CA LYS A 97 -14.49 -20.88 -17.04
C LYS A 97 -15.57 -21.92 -16.72
N ASP A 98 -16.73 -21.47 -16.22
CA ASP A 98 -17.82 -22.36 -15.80
C ASP A 98 -18.87 -22.54 -16.91
N LYS A 99 -18.91 -21.64 -17.89
CA LYS A 99 -19.97 -21.60 -18.92
C LYS A 99 -19.53 -22.26 -20.22
N VAL A 100 -18.37 -21.86 -20.74
CA VAL A 100 -17.84 -22.33 -22.02
C VAL A 100 -16.31 -22.40 -21.92
N PRO A 101 -15.75 -23.47 -21.36
CA PRO A 101 -14.30 -23.65 -21.23
C PRO A 101 -13.58 -23.61 -22.59
N ALA A 102 -14.26 -24.03 -23.66
CA ALA A 102 -13.72 -24.03 -25.02
C ALA A 102 -13.30 -22.63 -25.53
N MET A 103 -13.95 -21.57 -25.05
CA MET A 103 -13.59 -20.17 -25.39
C MET A 103 -12.26 -19.74 -24.77
N LEU A 104 -11.75 -20.46 -23.78
CA LEU A 104 -10.47 -20.19 -23.14
C LEU A 104 -9.30 -20.92 -23.81
N ASN A 105 -9.54 -21.79 -24.79
CA ASN A 105 -8.47 -22.50 -25.50
C ASN A 105 -7.61 -21.59 -26.39
N ARG A 106 -8.14 -20.42 -26.78
CA ARG A 106 -7.46 -19.43 -27.60
C ARG A 106 -7.54 -18.05 -26.94
N PRO A 107 -6.51 -17.21 -27.11
CA PRO A 107 -6.60 -15.82 -26.70
C PRO A 107 -7.73 -15.11 -27.47
N PRO A 108 -8.33 -14.05 -26.90
CA PRO A 108 -9.28 -13.21 -27.62
C PRO A 108 -8.68 -12.68 -28.93
N ASP A 109 -9.47 -12.60 -30.00
CA ASP A 109 -9.00 -12.21 -31.33
C ASP A 109 -8.26 -10.87 -31.33
N ALA A 110 -8.72 -9.91 -30.52
CA ALA A 110 -8.08 -8.60 -30.35
C ALA A 110 -6.63 -8.67 -29.84
N TYR A 111 -6.24 -9.78 -29.24
CA TYR A 111 -4.92 -10.01 -28.63
C TYR A 111 -4.18 -11.21 -29.24
N ALA A 112 -4.80 -11.92 -30.18
CA ALA A 112 -4.26 -13.16 -30.73
C ALA A 112 -2.91 -12.96 -31.46
N SER A 113 -2.65 -11.76 -31.98
CA SER A 113 -1.38 -11.41 -32.63
C SER A 113 -0.25 -11.07 -31.64
N CYS A 114 -0.58 -10.78 -30.38
CA CYS A 114 0.39 -10.33 -29.38
C CYS A 114 0.98 -11.47 -28.54
N TYR A 115 0.36 -12.65 -28.53
CA TYR A 115 0.72 -13.75 -27.64
C TYR A 115 0.85 -15.06 -28.39
N LYS A 116 1.77 -15.91 -27.91
CA LYS A 116 1.83 -17.29 -28.34
C LYS A 116 0.65 -18.06 -27.73
N PRO A 117 0.02 -18.99 -28.46
CA PRO A 117 -1.05 -19.83 -27.92
C PRO A 117 -0.64 -20.62 -26.67
N GLU A 118 0.64 -20.97 -26.54
CA GLU A 118 1.21 -21.71 -25.42
C GLU A 118 1.17 -20.87 -24.14
N ASP A 119 1.68 -19.64 -24.19
CA ASP A 119 1.69 -18.69 -23.06
C ASP A 119 0.27 -18.40 -22.57
N TRP A 120 -0.70 -18.36 -23.48
CA TRP A 120 -2.11 -18.18 -23.14
C TRP A 120 -2.66 -19.35 -22.32
N LYS A 121 -2.38 -20.59 -22.75
CA LYS A 121 -2.83 -21.79 -22.03
C LYS A 121 -2.23 -21.87 -20.64
N GLU A 122 -0.93 -21.58 -20.51
CA GLU A 122 -0.26 -21.53 -19.21
C GLU A 122 -0.86 -20.46 -18.31
N PHE A 123 -1.16 -19.28 -18.86
CA PHE A 123 -1.82 -18.21 -18.12
C PHE A 123 -3.19 -18.62 -17.60
N VAL A 124 -4.03 -19.24 -18.44
CA VAL A 124 -5.35 -19.73 -18.02
C VAL A 124 -5.22 -20.80 -16.94
N ALA A 125 -4.31 -21.76 -17.12
CA ALA A 125 -4.04 -22.81 -16.13
C ALA A 125 -3.62 -22.23 -14.78
N LYS A 126 -2.67 -21.29 -14.76
CA LYS A 126 -2.21 -20.60 -13.54
C LYS A 126 -3.35 -19.86 -12.84
N ARG A 127 -4.26 -19.23 -13.59
CA ARG A 127 -5.41 -18.47 -13.03
C ARG A 127 -6.56 -19.36 -12.54
N CYS A 128 -6.66 -20.58 -13.05
CA CYS A 128 -7.62 -21.59 -12.60
C CYS A 128 -7.06 -22.51 -11.50
N SER A 129 -5.77 -22.42 -11.18
CA SER A 129 -5.13 -23.22 -10.13
C SER A 129 -5.76 -22.95 -8.74
N PRO A 130 -5.93 -23.99 -7.90
CA PRO A 130 -6.42 -23.83 -6.53
C PRO A 130 -5.50 -22.97 -5.66
N GLU A 131 -4.18 -23.02 -5.89
CA GLU A 131 -3.21 -22.20 -5.16
C GLU A 131 -3.43 -20.72 -5.41
N TRP A 132 -3.67 -20.35 -6.67
CA TRP A 132 -3.95 -18.98 -7.05
C TRP A 132 -5.28 -18.50 -6.44
N ALA A 133 -6.30 -19.36 -6.41
CA ALA A 133 -7.58 -19.06 -5.78
C ALA A 133 -7.43 -18.80 -4.27
N LYS A 134 -6.63 -19.62 -3.57
CA LYS A 134 -6.30 -19.45 -2.15
C LYS A 134 -5.57 -18.12 -1.91
N LYS A 135 -4.53 -17.81 -2.69
CA LYS A 135 -3.78 -16.55 -2.60
C LYS A 135 -4.69 -15.34 -2.83
N ARG A 136 -5.54 -15.39 -3.87
CA ARG A 136 -6.52 -14.33 -4.14
C ARG A 136 -7.46 -14.13 -2.97
N LYS A 137 -8.05 -15.20 -2.43
CA LYS A 137 -9.01 -15.11 -1.33
C LYS A 137 -8.36 -14.50 -0.09
N LYS A 138 -7.16 -14.95 0.29
CA LYS A 138 -6.36 -14.36 1.39
C LYS A 138 -6.21 -12.84 1.23
N MET A 139 -5.84 -12.38 0.03
CA MET A 139 -5.66 -10.94 -0.23
C MET A 139 -6.98 -10.16 -0.22
N GLN A 140 -8.09 -10.78 -0.63
CA GLN A 140 -9.42 -10.19 -0.52
C GLN A 140 -9.87 -10.08 0.93
N ASP A 141 -9.61 -11.10 1.73
CA ASP A 141 -9.94 -11.13 3.15
C ASP A 141 -9.15 -10.03 3.89
N ILE A 142 -7.84 -9.93 3.65
CA ILE A 142 -7.00 -8.83 4.20
C ILE A 142 -7.56 -7.46 3.80
N ARG A 143 -7.94 -7.29 2.52
CA ARG A 143 -8.50 -6.02 2.04
C ARG A 143 -9.85 -5.70 2.69
N SER A 144 -10.66 -6.70 2.99
CA SER A 144 -11.99 -6.54 3.61
C SER A 144 -11.92 -6.08 5.07
N GLN A 145 -10.81 -6.36 5.77
CA GLN A 145 -10.59 -5.87 7.14
C GLN A 145 -10.33 -4.36 7.21
N ASN A 146 -10.11 -3.68 6.07
CA ASN A 146 -9.88 -2.25 6.05
C ASN A 146 -11.21 -1.47 6.10
N THR A 147 -11.76 -1.27 7.30
CA THR A 147 -13.03 -0.57 7.54
C THR A 147 -12.98 0.91 7.13
N TYR A 148 -11.85 1.59 7.34
CA TYR A 148 -11.68 3.01 7.05
C TYR A 148 -10.69 3.18 5.91
N ASN A 149 -11.20 3.42 4.70
CA ASN A 149 -10.36 3.64 3.54
C ASN A 149 -9.65 4.99 3.62
N HIS A 150 -8.32 4.95 3.58
CA HIS A 150 -7.47 6.13 3.58
C HIS A 150 -7.24 6.64 2.15
N HIS A 151 -7.46 7.93 1.91
CA HIS A 151 -7.41 8.55 0.58
C HIS A 151 -6.21 9.49 0.34
N ALA A 152 -5.31 9.70 1.31
CA ALA A 152 -4.17 10.60 1.13
C ALA A 152 -3.07 10.10 0.16
N GLY A 153 -3.27 8.92 -0.44
CA GLY A 153 -2.34 8.33 -1.41
C GLY A 153 -0.94 8.10 -0.81
N ARG A 154 0.09 8.15 -1.67
CA ARG A 154 1.49 7.90 -1.27
C ARG A 154 2.11 8.99 -0.40
N GLY A 155 1.49 10.16 -0.33
CA GLY A 155 2.01 11.29 0.45
C GLY A 155 1.60 11.27 1.93
N GLY A 156 0.68 10.38 2.30
CA GLY A 156 0.21 10.24 3.68
C GLY A 156 -0.33 11.54 4.26
N VAL A 157 -0.23 11.66 5.58
CA VAL A 157 -0.64 12.83 6.36
C VAL A 157 0.11 14.09 5.90
N LYS A 158 1.42 13.99 5.68
CA LYS A 158 2.27 15.12 5.25
C LYS A 158 1.75 15.83 4.00
N LYS A 159 1.26 15.07 3.02
CA LYS A 159 0.69 15.67 1.80
C LYS A 159 -0.68 16.29 2.04
N VAL A 160 -1.43 15.82 3.04
CA VAL A 160 -2.69 16.44 3.45
C VAL A 160 -2.39 17.74 4.19
N GLU A 161 -1.39 17.75 5.08
CA GLU A 161 -0.87 18.96 5.73
C GLU A 161 -0.43 19.97 4.66
N GLU A 162 0.45 19.62 3.73
CA GLU A 162 0.90 20.51 2.65
C GLU A 162 -0.24 21.13 1.83
N LYS A 163 -1.35 20.42 1.65
CA LYS A 163 -2.55 20.97 1.00
C LYS A 163 -3.31 21.91 1.93
N LEU A 164 -3.44 21.53 3.19
CA LEU A 164 -4.07 22.30 4.24
C LEU A 164 -3.35 23.64 4.45
N GLU A 165 -2.02 23.67 4.50
CA GLU A 165 -1.26 24.92 4.65
C GLU A 165 -1.46 25.85 3.46
N LYS A 166 -1.56 25.29 2.24
CA LYS A 166 -1.84 26.07 1.03
C LYS A 166 -3.25 26.65 1.03
N GLU A 167 -4.23 25.92 1.56
CA GLU A 167 -5.62 26.39 1.69
C GLU A 167 -5.75 27.47 2.77
N LEU A 168 -5.03 27.34 3.90
CA LEU A 168 -5.08 28.26 5.05
C LEU A 168 -4.04 29.39 4.97
N GLY A 169 -3.23 29.46 3.90
CA GLY A 169 -2.26 30.54 3.69
C GLY A 169 -1.14 30.59 4.73
N HIS A 170 -0.66 29.42 5.19
CA HIS A 170 0.43 29.30 6.17
C HIS A 170 0.18 29.97 7.53
N GLN A 171 -1.09 30.15 7.92
CA GLN A 171 -1.43 30.75 9.22
C GLN A 171 -1.21 29.82 10.42
N LEU A 172 -0.98 28.53 10.20
CA LEU A 172 -0.97 27.51 11.25
C LEU A 172 0.33 26.73 11.31
N THR A 173 0.84 26.55 12.53
CA THR A 173 1.99 25.68 12.83
C THR A 173 1.57 24.32 13.39
N ILE A 174 0.33 24.19 13.89
CA ILE A 174 -0.21 22.97 14.47
C ILE A 174 -1.56 22.67 13.81
N TYR A 175 -1.67 21.50 13.18
CA TYR A 175 -2.93 21.03 12.58
C TYR A 175 -3.68 20.15 13.56
N ASP A 176 -5.00 20.37 13.67
CA ASP A 176 -5.84 19.49 14.46
C ASP A 176 -5.87 18.08 13.84
N ARG A 177 -5.65 17.08 14.69
CA ARG A 177 -5.63 15.68 14.29
C ARG A 177 -7.00 15.22 13.82
N ALA A 178 -8.08 15.79 14.37
CA ALA A 178 -9.44 15.44 13.97
C ALA A 178 -9.73 15.92 12.54
N ASP A 179 -9.31 17.15 12.21
CA ASP A 179 -9.35 17.70 10.85
C ASP A 179 -8.54 16.88 9.84
N LEU A 180 -7.30 16.54 10.20
CA LEU A 180 -6.45 15.70 9.36
C LEU A 180 -7.12 14.34 9.12
N TRP A 181 -7.68 13.73 10.15
CA TRP A 181 -8.38 12.46 10.02
C TRP A 181 -9.56 12.56 9.05
N ILE A 182 -10.42 13.58 9.16
CA ILE A 182 -11.56 13.77 8.24
C ILE A 182 -11.05 13.91 6.81
N ARG A 183 -10.11 14.82 6.56
CA ARG A 183 -9.57 15.11 5.21
C ARG A 183 -8.87 13.93 4.57
N ILE A 184 -8.20 13.11 5.38
CA ILE A 184 -7.54 11.88 4.93
C ILE A 184 -8.55 10.84 4.42
N HIS A 185 -9.72 10.77 5.03
CA HIS A 185 -10.76 9.80 4.68
C HIS A 185 -11.78 10.36 3.68
N THR A 186 -11.75 11.66 3.39
CA THR A 186 -12.54 12.27 2.34
C THR A 186 -11.97 11.92 0.96
N ASN A 187 -12.83 11.48 0.04
CA ASN A 187 -12.45 11.20 -1.33
C ASN A 187 -12.24 12.50 -2.15
N LYS A 188 -11.84 12.38 -3.42
CA LYS A 188 -11.65 13.57 -4.30
C LYS A 188 -12.95 14.33 -4.59
N ASN A 189 -14.11 13.69 -4.41
CA ASN A 189 -15.43 14.26 -4.64
C ASN A 189 -15.99 14.95 -3.38
N GLY A 190 -15.30 14.87 -2.23
CA GLY A 190 -15.78 15.39 -0.96
C GLY A 190 -16.63 14.42 -0.14
N GLU A 191 -16.77 13.17 -0.57
CA GLU A 191 -17.60 12.16 0.10
C GLU A 191 -16.74 11.29 1.03
N LEU A 192 -17.32 10.89 2.16
CA LEU A 192 -16.75 9.91 3.08
C LEU A 192 -17.44 8.57 2.90
N ASP A 193 -16.69 7.49 3.04
CA ASP A 193 -17.26 6.13 3.04
C ASP A 193 -18.14 5.93 4.28
N GLY A 194 -19.16 5.07 4.20
CA GLY A 194 -20.21 4.93 5.22
C GLY A 194 -19.67 4.81 6.66
N PRO A 195 -18.77 3.86 6.95
CA PRO A 195 -18.17 3.75 8.28
C PRO A 195 -17.37 4.99 8.72
N ALA A 196 -16.69 5.64 7.78
CA ALA A 196 -15.89 6.83 8.06
C ALA A 196 -16.75 8.07 8.31
N GLN A 197 -17.92 8.15 7.67
CA GLN A 197 -18.90 9.22 7.83
C GLN A 197 -19.41 9.30 9.28
N GLU A 198 -19.79 8.16 9.88
CA GLU A 198 -20.27 8.12 11.27
C GLU A 198 -19.23 8.61 12.28
N VAL A 199 -17.95 8.33 12.02
CA VAL A 199 -16.85 8.80 12.87
C VAL A 199 -16.60 10.29 12.65
N ALA A 200 -16.64 10.75 11.40
CA ALA A 200 -16.52 12.17 11.08
C ALA A 200 -17.63 13.00 11.74
N ASP A 201 -18.86 12.50 11.74
CA ASP A 201 -19.99 13.20 12.34
C ASP A 201 -19.89 13.23 13.88
N ARG A 202 -19.43 12.14 14.50
CA ARG A 202 -19.09 12.12 15.93
C ARG A 202 -18.00 13.13 16.28
N ILE A 203 -16.94 13.22 15.46
CA ILE A 203 -15.87 14.20 15.64
C ILE A 203 -16.43 15.63 15.58
N LYS A 204 -17.21 15.95 14.54
CA LYS A 204 -17.83 17.28 14.39
C LYS A 204 -18.73 17.63 15.58
N LEU A 205 -19.54 16.69 16.06
CA LEU A 205 -20.40 16.89 17.23
C LEU A 205 -19.59 17.17 18.51
N MET A 206 -18.49 16.44 18.72
CA MET A 206 -17.60 16.68 19.88
C MET A 206 -16.97 18.07 19.83
N ILE A 207 -16.51 18.51 18.65
CA ILE A 207 -15.94 19.84 18.45
C ILE A 207 -16.98 20.90 18.83
N VAL A 208 -18.18 20.83 18.26
CA VAL A 208 -19.29 21.75 18.57
C VAL A 208 -19.67 21.75 20.06
N SER A 209 -19.74 20.56 20.69
CA SER A 209 -20.18 20.43 22.09
C SER A 209 -19.12 20.90 23.09
N SER A 210 -17.84 20.85 22.73
CA SER A 210 -16.74 21.25 23.60
C SER A 210 -16.59 22.77 23.76
N GLY A 211 -17.37 23.57 23.01
CA GLY A 211 -17.22 25.03 22.98
C GLY A 211 -15.89 25.49 22.36
N MET A 212 -14.98 24.56 22.03
CA MET A 212 -13.89 24.80 21.11
C MET A 212 -14.53 24.85 19.72
N GLY A 213 -14.88 26.07 19.28
CA GLY A 213 -14.90 26.33 17.84
C GLY A 213 -13.58 25.83 17.23
N MET A 214 -13.58 25.55 15.93
CA MET A 214 -12.39 25.19 15.15
C MET A 214 -11.38 26.35 15.18
N HIS A 215 -10.77 26.56 16.33
CA HIS A 215 -9.90 27.67 16.65
C HIS A 215 -8.48 27.17 16.43
N TYR A 216 -8.07 27.42 15.21
CA TYR A 216 -6.70 27.56 14.79
C TYR A 216 -6.08 28.70 15.64
N TRP A 217 -5.24 28.33 16.61
CA TRP A 217 -4.48 29.27 17.46
C TRP A 217 -3.22 29.76 16.74
#